data_AF-A0A9Q1G6W3-F1
#
_entry.id   AF-A0A9Q1G6W3-F1
#
_cell.length_a   1.000
_cell.length_b   1.000
_cell.length_c   1.000
_cell.angle_alpha   90.00
_cell.angle_beta   90.00
_cell.angle_gamma   90.00
#
_symmetry.space_group_name_H-M   'P 1'
#
loop_
_entity.id
_entity.type
_entity.pdbx_description
1 polymer ?
#
loop_
_entity_poly.entity_id
_entity_poly.type
_entity_poly.pdbx_seq_one_letter_code
_entity_poly.pdbx_strand_id
1 'polypeptide(L)'
;MIKEKMSKTFAHRRHEIINQCPSVRDLKDRWPALFDPSQISAEFQRITTVHLEPKFMSALDLHTPKLLALFRAKGGALGERLKILMELLQDSVSSSIERTREVVIRCLMEYLGEDGGDLIKEFNDTEGLEELEQLTMAIVILKEGASTSDSPKDIGIVIEGVQVITGLEVTMPLPDTMFCVQQINIPPELPDILKQFTKAAIRTQPHDVLQWSAAYFIALSKGETLPVKERLEMPVATQKTDTGLTPGLLKTLHKQLAQKEAVTKEELLEKWKGLCLPKEQLESILALGSFSAGVEWMKFFALGCSALGGTILSAMKQACEILTQDPEGGAARIPYDTFLSLYTYLAHLDGEIPLDEIDGFLASLQEDVERQGGMVQPSNFAGPKRVVIFD
;
A
#
# COMPACT_ATOMS: atom_id res chain seq x y z
N MET A 1 36.29 -10.54 9.36
CA MET A 1 36.51 -9.29 10.13
C MET A 1 35.86 -8.06 9.47
N ILE A 2 36.11 -7.76 8.18
CA ILE A 2 35.53 -6.57 7.51
C ILE A 2 33.99 -6.62 7.45
N LYS A 3 33.40 -7.72 6.97
CA LYS A 3 31.93 -7.90 6.88
C LYS A 3 31.20 -7.70 8.22
N GLU A 4 31.79 -8.17 9.31
CA GLU A 4 31.22 -8.02 10.67
C GLU A 4 31.29 -6.57 11.15
N LYS A 5 32.44 -5.90 10.95
CA LYS A 5 32.58 -4.47 11.25
C LYS A 5 31.58 -3.65 10.43
N MET A 6 31.45 -3.93 9.13
CA MET A 6 30.48 -3.29 8.25
C MET A 6 29.04 -3.48 8.74
N SER A 7 28.66 -4.69 9.16
CA SER A 7 27.34 -4.93 9.74
C SER A 7 27.08 -4.09 11.01
N LYS A 8 28.02 -4.08 11.97
CA LYS A 8 27.89 -3.33 13.23
C LYS A 8 27.82 -1.81 13.04
N THR A 9 28.46 -1.29 12.00
CA THR A 9 28.57 0.16 11.73
C THR A 9 27.53 0.67 10.72
N PHE A 10 26.59 -0.19 10.28
CA PHE A 10 25.55 0.16 9.31
C PHE A 10 24.71 1.38 9.73
N ALA A 11 24.19 1.39 10.96
CA ALA A 11 23.34 2.49 11.45
C ALA A 11 24.08 3.83 11.49
N HIS A 12 25.36 3.81 11.89
CA HIS A 12 26.21 4.99 11.97
C HIS A 12 26.49 5.55 10.57
N ARG A 13 26.91 4.70 9.63
CA ARG A 13 27.13 5.10 8.24
C ARG A 13 25.87 5.66 7.58
N ARG A 14 24.73 5.00 7.78
CA ARG A 14 23.44 5.48 7.23
C ARG A 14 23.06 6.84 7.80
N HIS A 15 23.24 7.06 9.10
CA HIS A 15 22.98 8.34 9.72
C HIS A 15 23.90 9.43 9.16
N GLU A 16 25.19 9.14 8.99
CA GLU A 16 26.18 10.04 8.41
C GLU A 16 25.83 10.41 6.96
N ILE A 17 25.60 9.42 6.10
CA ILE A 17 25.30 9.63 4.68
C ILE A 17 24.01 10.46 4.51
N ILE A 18 22.96 10.15 5.28
CA ILE A 18 21.65 10.81 5.12
C ILE A 18 21.63 12.22 5.72
N ASN A 19 22.26 12.42 6.89
CA ASN A 19 22.12 13.69 7.62
C ASN A 19 23.28 14.66 7.40
N GLN A 20 24.48 14.14 7.07
CA GLN A 20 25.67 14.97 6.90
C GLN A 20 26.04 15.16 5.43
N CYS A 21 25.50 14.34 4.52
CA CYS A 21 25.75 14.38 3.08
C CYS A 21 27.24 14.64 2.74
N PRO A 22 28.17 13.80 3.25
CA PRO A 22 29.60 14.00 3.02
C PRO A 22 29.95 13.83 1.53
N SER A 23 31.05 14.45 1.09
CA SER A 23 31.57 14.22 -0.27
C SER A 23 31.96 12.76 -0.47
N VAL A 24 31.96 12.27 -1.71
CA VAL A 24 32.40 10.90 -2.02
C VAL A 24 33.85 10.67 -1.57
N ARG A 25 34.71 11.70 -1.65
CA ARG A 25 36.10 11.65 -1.17
C ARG A 25 36.16 11.38 0.35
N ASP A 26 35.44 12.18 1.13
CA ASP A 26 35.38 12.03 2.60
C ASP A 26 34.78 10.68 3.00
N LEU A 27 33.76 10.23 2.25
CA LEU A 27 33.10 8.96 2.49
C LEU A 27 34.05 7.78 2.19
N LYS A 28 34.84 7.85 1.12
CA LYS A 28 35.83 6.84 0.75
C LYS A 28 36.98 6.77 1.74
N ASP A 29 37.49 7.90 2.21
CA ASP A 29 38.57 7.92 3.21
C ASP A 29 38.12 7.32 4.54
N ARG A 30 36.88 7.59 4.95
CA ARG A 30 36.32 7.12 6.22
C ARG A 30 35.81 5.69 6.17
N TRP A 31 35.23 5.30 5.04
CA TRP A 31 34.59 4.00 4.83
C TRP A 31 35.02 3.35 3.51
N PRO A 32 36.32 3.05 3.31
CA PRO A 32 36.82 2.54 2.03
C PRO A 32 36.17 1.21 1.63
N ALA A 33 35.77 0.41 2.63
CA ALA A 33 35.07 -0.84 2.40
C ALA A 33 33.66 -0.67 1.81
N LEU A 34 33.04 0.52 1.81
CA LEU A 34 31.78 0.74 1.07
C LEU A 34 31.95 0.64 -0.44
N PHE A 35 33.18 0.79 -0.93
CA PHE A 35 33.50 0.81 -2.34
C PHE A 35 34.18 -0.49 -2.82
N ASP A 36 34.17 -1.52 -1.97
CA ASP A 36 34.51 -2.88 -2.35
C ASP A 36 33.27 -3.58 -2.95
N PRO A 37 33.36 -4.22 -4.14
CA PRO A 37 32.21 -4.84 -4.81
C PRO A 37 31.42 -5.82 -3.92
N SER A 38 32.11 -6.63 -3.11
CA SER A 38 31.46 -7.58 -2.21
C SER A 38 30.65 -6.90 -1.12
N GLN A 39 31.12 -5.73 -0.64
CA GLN A 39 30.43 -4.95 0.36
C GLN A 39 29.30 -4.11 -0.24
N ILE A 40 29.43 -3.61 -1.48
CA ILE A 40 28.32 -2.96 -2.21
C ILE A 40 27.15 -3.92 -2.31
N SER A 41 27.38 -5.15 -2.78
CA SER A 41 26.36 -6.19 -2.86
C SER A 41 25.75 -6.52 -1.50
N ALA A 42 26.57 -6.55 -0.43
CA ALA A 42 26.08 -6.79 0.94
C ALA A 42 25.32 -5.60 1.56
N GLU A 43 25.66 -4.36 1.21
CA GLU A 43 24.95 -3.15 1.63
C GLU A 43 23.63 -3.00 0.88
N PHE A 44 23.65 -3.23 -0.44
CA PHE A 44 22.44 -3.29 -1.26
C PHE A 44 21.45 -4.32 -0.69
N GLN A 45 21.93 -5.52 -0.35
CA GLN A 45 21.11 -6.54 0.29
C GLN A 45 20.60 -6.09 1.67
N ARG A 46 21.42 -5.43 2.49
CA ARG A 46 20.99 -4.93 3.80
C ARG A 46 19.91 -3.85 3.70
N ILE A 47 19.96 -3.01 2.67
CA ILE A 47 19.00 -1.91 2.45
C ILE A 47 17.71 -2.42 1.80
N THR A 48 17.83 -3.24 0.75
CA THR A 48 16.72 -3.63 -0.11
C THR A 48 16.16 -5.02 0.19
N THR A 49 16.87 -5.82 1.00
CA THR A 49 16.65 -7.26 1.22
C THR A 49 16.85 -8.14 -0.02
N VAL A 50 17.34 -7.57 -1.13
CA VAL A 50 17.53 -8.25 -2.42
C VAL A 50 19.01 -8.53 -2.68
N HIS A 51 19.31 -9.74 -3.18
CA HIS A 51 20.64 -10.05 -3.70
C HIS A 51 20.85 -9.42 -5.08
N LEU A 52 21.69 -8.38 -5.17
CA LEU A 52 21.85 -7.54 -6.37
C LEU A 52 22.15 -8.35 -7.63
N GLU A 53 23.32 -8.98 -7.72
CA GLU A 53 23.77 -9.67 -8.94
C GLU A 53 22.86 -10.84 -9.34
N PRO A 54 22.50 -11.80 -8.46
CA PRO A 54 21.63 -12.91 -8.85
C PRO A 54 20.24 -12.44 -9.28
N LYS A 55 19.69 -11.42 -8.60
CA LYS A 55 18.37 -10.89 -8.97
C LYS A 55 18.42 -10.15 -10.30
N PHE A 56 19.44 -9.34 -10.52
CA PHE A 56 19.62 -8.62 -11.78
C PHE A 56 19.79 -9.60 -12.95
N MET A 57 20.70 -10.57 -12.83
CA MET A 57 20.97 -11.55 -13.89
C MET A 57 19.74 -12.42 -14.20
N SER A 58 19.05 -12.91 -13.17
CA SER A 58 17.82 -13.69 -13.38
C SER A 58 16.67 -12.89 -13.99
N ALA A 59 16.51 -11.62 -13.61
CA ALA A 59 15.52 -10.74 -14.22
C ALA A 59 15.86 -10.41 -15.67
N LEU A 60 17.14 -10.13 -15.95
CA LEU A 60 17.64 -9.89 -17.31
C LEU A 60 17.33 -11.09 -18.20
N ASP A 61 17.72 -12.30 -17.79
CA ASP A 61 17.47 -13.53 -18.54
C ASP A 61 15.98 -13.80 -18.76
N LEU A 62 15.16 -13.60 -17.73
CA LEU A 62 13.71 -13.79 -17.80
C LEU A 62 13.07 -12.86 -18.83
N HIS A 63 13.57 -11.63 -18.94
CA HIS A 63 13.01 -10.60 -19.83
C HIS A 63 13.68 -10.56 -21.21
N THR A 64 14.87 -11.12 -21.38
CA THR A 64 15.64 -11.16 -22.63
C THR A 64 14.79 -11.57 -23.85
N PRO A 65 13.97 -12.64 -23.83
CA PRO A 65 13.18 -13.01 -25.01
C PRO A 65 12.19 -11.92 -25.46
N LYS A 66 11.55 -11.24 -24.50
CA LYS A 66 10.61 -10.15 -24.77
C LYS A 66 11.34 -8.89 -25.25
N LEU A 67 12.49 -8.58 -24.65
CA LEU A 67 13.33 -7.46 -25.05
C LEU A 67 13.84 -7.63 -26.48
N LEU A 68 14.36 -8.81 -26.83
CA LEU A 68 14.80 -9.11 -28.20
C LEU A 68 13.65 -9.02 -29.22
N ALA A 69 12.44 -9.49 -28.87
CA ALA A 69 11.27 -9.33 -29.74
C ALA A 69 10.93 -7.85 -29.96
N LEU A 70 10.99 -7.05 -28.89
CA LEU A 70 10.73 -5.62 -28.93
C LEU A 70 11.79 -4.86 -29.74
N PHE A 71 13.07 -5.21 -29.62
CA PHE A 71 14.14 -4.60 -30.44
C PHE A 71 13.97 -4.94 -31.93
N ARG A 72 13.62 -6.18 -32.27
CA ARG A 72 13.36 -6.61 -33.65
C ARG A 72 12.13 -5.94 -34.28
N ALA A 73 11.14 -5.60 -33.47
CA ALA A 73 9.92 -4.94 -33.95
C ALA A 73 10.12 -3.44 -34.25
N LYS A 74 11.23 -2.84 -33.83
CA LYS A 74 11.52 -1.42 -34.08
C LYS A 74 12.06 -1.21 -35.49
N GLY A 75 11.52 -0.19 -36.16
CA GLY A 75 11.98 0.27 -37.48
C GLY A 75 12.70 1.62 -37.44
N GLY A 76 13.00 2.15 -38.62
CA GLY A 76 13.68 3.46 -38.77
C GLY A 76 15.14 3.42 -38.33
N ALA A 77 15.72 4.61 -38.08
CA ALA A 77 17.14 4.74 -37.74
C ALA A 77 17.54 4.02 -36.44
N LEU A 78 16.65 4.01 -35.43
CA LEU A 78 16.88 3.25 -34.19
C LEU A 78 16.84 1.73 -34.44
N GLY A 79 15.88 1.25 -35.24
CA GLY A 79 15.79 -0.16 -35.61
C GLY A 79 17.05 -0.66 -36.30
N GLU A 80 17.64 0.14 -37.18
CA GLU A 80 18.89 -0.22 -37.85
C GLU A 80 20.08 -0.31 -36.89
N ARG A 81 20.22 0.63 -35.94
CA ARG A 81 21.27 0.55 -34.91
C ARG A 81 21.11 -0.69 -34.01
N LEU A 82 19.88 -0.98 -33.58
CA LEU A 82 19.60 -2.18 -32.78
C LEU A 82 19.89 -3.46 -33.56
N LYS A 83 19.62 -3.48 -34.86
CA LYS A 83 19.89 -4.63 -35.72
C LYS A 83 21.39 -4.93 -35.81
N ILE A 84 22.23 -3.90 -36.02
CA ILE A 84 23.69 -4.03 -36.01
C ILE A 84 24.19 -4.63 -34.69
N LEU A 85 23.68 -4.16 -33.54
CA LEU A 85 24.05 -4.71 -32.24
C LEU A 85 23.62 -6.18 -32.07
N MET A 86 22.45 -6.55 -32.58
CA MET A 86 21.95 -7.93 -32.50
C MET A 86 22.65 -8.91 -33.45
N GLU A 87 23.29 -8.43 -34.52
CA GLU A 87 24.10 -9.27 -35.43
C GLU A 87 25.31 -9.90 -34.71
N LEU A 88 25.81 -9.27 -33.63
CA LEU A 88 26.87 -9.81 -32.77
C LEU A 88 26.52 -11.14 -32.09
N LEU A 89 25.23 -11.50 -32.04
CA LEU A 89 24.74 -12.79 -31.54
C LEU A 89 24.80 -13.93 -32.57
N GLN A 90 25.05 -13.61 -33.84
CA GLN A 90 25.05 -14.60 -34.93
C GLN A 90 26.42 -15.29 -35.13
N ASP A 91 27.49 -14.77 -34.52
CA ASP A 91 28.82 -15.38 -34.57
C ASP A 91 28.88 -16.69 -33.75
N SER A 92 29.02 -17.79 -34.48
CA SER A 92 28.61 -19.14 -34.09
C SER A 92 29.74 -20.03 -33.57
N VAL A 93 30.67 -19.48 -32.80
CA VAL A 93 31.75 -20.29 -32.17
C VAL A 93 31.51 -20.52 -30.67
N SER A 94 30.76 -19.66 -29.99
CA SER A 94 30.15 -19.96 -28.68
C SER A 94 29.13 -18.87 -28.30
N SER A 95 27.84 -19.13 -28.55
CA SER A 95 26.77 -18.29 -27.99
C SER A 95 26.72 -18.54 -26.47
N SER A 96 27.38 -17.69 -25.70
CA SER A 96 27.34 -17.74 -24.24
C SER A 96 26.17 -16.89 -23.72
N ILE A 97 25.65 -17.26 -22.55
CA ILE A 97 24.59 -16.50 -21.86
C ILE A 97 25.08 -15.07 -21.59
N GLU A 98 26.36 -14.92 -21.28
CA GLU A 98 27.05 -13.67 -21.03
C GLU A 98 27.02 -12.76 -22.26
N ARG A 99 27.30 -13.29 -23.44
CA ARG A 99 27.24 -12.52 -24.71
C ARG A 99 25.82 -12.08 -25.03
N THR A 100 24.83 -12.91 -24.71
CA THR A 100 23.42 -12.54 -24.88
C THR A 100 23.03 -11.39 -23.94
N ARG A 101 23.43 -11.48 -22.66
CA ARG A 101 23.19 -10.41 -21.68
C ARG A 101 23.86 -9.10 -22.08
N GLU A 102 25.10 -9.16 -22.54
CA GLU A 102 25.86 -7.99 -23.03
C GLU A 102 25.11 -7.28 -24.17
N VAL A 103 24.70 -8.02 -25.21
CA VAL A 103 23.99 -7.44 -26.35
C VAL A 103 22.65 -6.85 -25.92
N VAL A 104 21.90 -7.52 -25.05
CA VAL A 104 20.62 -7.01 -24.53
C VAL A 104 20.82 -5.69 -23.79
N ILE A 105 21.84 -5.57 -22.94
CA ILE A 105 22.15 -4.34 -22.21
C ILE A 105 22.52 -3.21 -23.19
N ARG A 106 23.37 -3.48 -24.20
CA ARG A 106 23.71 -2.49 -25.24
C ARG A 106 22.48 -2.02 -26.02
N CYS A 107 21.61 -2.95 -26.39
CA CYS A 107 20.34 -2.61 -27.05
C CYS A 107 19.40 -1.80 -26.15
N LEU A 108 19.38 -2.06 -24.83
CA LEU A 108 18.57 -1.27 -23.89
C LEU A 108 19.01 0.19 -23.82
N MET A 109 20.32 0.46 -23.75
CA MET A 109 20.86 1.83 -23.71
C MET A 109 20.42 2.60 -24.98
N GLU A 110 20.65 2.02 -26.16
CA GLU A 110 20.21 2.60 -27.44
C GLU A 110 18.70 2.80 -27.51
N TYR A 111 17.92 1.84 -27.00
CA TYR A 111 16.46 1.89 -27.03
C TYR A 111 15.89 3.01 -26.15
N LEU A 112 16.53 3.29 -25.01
CA LEU A 112 16.17 4.38 -24.10
C LEU A 112 16.69 5.74 -24.58
N GLY A 113 17.55 5.76 -25.60
CA GLY A 113 18.18 6.97 -26.12
C GLY A 113 19.30 7.49 -25.23
N GLU A 114 19.90 6.63 -24.40
CA GLU A 114 21.07 6.94 -23.60
C GLU A 114 22.32 6.81 -24.48
N ASP A 115 23.17 7.84 -24.48
CA ASP A 115 24.47 7.78 -25.17
C ASP A 115 25.47 7.02 -24.28
N GLY A 116 25.95 5.88 -24.78
CA GLY A 116 26.98 5.11 -24.09
C GLY A 116 28.26 5.91 -23.83
N GLY A 117 28.57 6.91 -24.67
CA GLY A 117 29.73 7.79 -24.50
C GLY A 117 29.64 8.78 -23.33
N ASP A 118 28.42 9.06 -22.84
CA ASP A 118 28.22 9.89 -21.65
C ASP A 118 28.58 9.11 -20.38
N LEU A 119 28.31 7.80 -20.37
CA LEU A 119 28.53 6.92 -19.22
C LEU A 119 29.88 6.22 -19.25
N ILE A 120 30.37 5.80 -20.42
CA ILE A 120 31.62 5.04 -20.59
C ILE A 120 32.67 5.94 -21.23
N LYS A 121 33.76 6.19 -20.51
CA LYS A 121 34.84 7.08 -20.94
C LYS A 121 36.17 6.34 -20.98
N GLU A 122 36.91 6.50 -22.07
CA GLU A 122 38.21 5.88 -22.26
C GLU A 122 39.33 6.88 -21.99
N PHE A 123 40.34 6.47 -21.23
CA PHE A 123 41.51 7.30 -20.93
C PHE A 123 42.81 6.53 -21.14
N ASN A 124 43.84 7.25 -21.55
CA ASN A 124 45.21 6.74 -21.59
C ASN A 124 45.93 7.08 -20.27
N ASP A 125 46.79 6.17 -19.79
CA ASP A 125 47.47 6.21 -18.47
C ASP A 125 48.10 7.56 -18.06
N THR A 126 48.41 8.46 -18.99
CA THR A 126 49.24 9.65 -18.73
C THR A 126 48.50 10.99 -18.71
N GLU A 127 47.23 11.09 -19.14
CA GLU A 127 46.56 12.40 -19.37
C GLU A 127 45.18 12.54 -18.72
N GLY A 128 44.60 11.48 -18.14
CA GLY A 128 43.19 11.48 -17.72
C GLY A 128 42.86 12.08 -16.35
N LEU A 129 43.82 12.26 -15.43
CA LEU A 129 43.52 12.54 -14.01
C LEU A 129 42.75 13.85 -13.79
N GLU A 130 43.06 14.92 -14.53
CA GLU A 130 42.37 16.21 -14.42
C GLU A 130 40.95 16.18 -15.01
N GLU A 131 40.72 15.33 -16.01
CA GLU A 131 39.39 15.14 -16.62
C GLU A 131 38.49 14.28 -15.73
N LEU A 132 39.05 13.32 -14.98
CA LEU A 132 38.30 12.53 -14.01
C LEU A 132 37.67 13.42 -12.96
N GLU A 133 38.37 14.45 -12.46
CA GLU A 133 37.88 15.36 -11.41
C GLU A 133 36.60 16.11 -11.81
N GLN A 134 36.33 16.24 -13.11
CA GLN A 134 35.15 16.94 -13.64
C GLN A 134 33.94 16.00 -13.83
N LEU A 135 34.11 14.69 -13.63
CA LEU A 135 33.06 13.71 -13.84
C LEU A 135 32.14 13.57 -12.62
N THR A 136 30.84 13.77 -12.84
CA THR A 136 29.83 13.48 -11.82
C THR A 136 29.68 11.97 -11.58
N MET A 137 29.58 11.18 -12.66
CA MET A 137 29.53 9.71 -12.60
C MET A 137 29.95 9.13 -13.97
N ALA A 138 30.88 8.18 -14.00
CA ALA A 138 31.27 7.48 -15.23
C ALA A 138 31.91 6.12 -14.96
N ILE A 139 31.81 5.21 -15.92
CA ILE A 139 32.62 3.99 -16.03
C ILE A 139 33.85 4.36 -16.85
N VAL A 140 35.02 4.12 -16.28
CA VAL A 140 36.31 4.53 -16.84
C VAL A 140 37.07 3.30 -17.30
N ILE A 141 37.47 3.31 -18.57
CA ILE A 141 38.29 2.28 -19.18
C ILE A 141 39.70 2.84 -19.36
N LEU A 142 40.67 2.28 -18.64
CA LEU A 142 42.07 2.67 -18.74
C LEU A 142 42.79 1.79 -19.76
N LYS A 143 43.39 2.40 -20.78
CA LYS A 143 44.18 1.73 -21.81
C LYS A 143 45.67 1.98 -21.61
N GLU A 144 46.48 0.95 -21.85
CA GLU A 144 47.94 1.03 -21.75
C GLU A 144 48.51 1.78 -22.98
N GLY A 145 49.33 2.81 -22.73
CA GLY A 145 49.74 3.80 -23.74
C GLY A 145 50.68 3.33 -24.87
N ALA A 146 50.81 2.02 -25.12
CA ALA A 146 51.68 1.49 -26.17
C ALA A 146 51.32 0.10 -26.73
N SER A 147 50.25 -0.55 -26.28
CA SER A 147 49.90 -1.92 -26.72
C SER A 147 48.86 -1.91 -27.84
N THR A 148 49.09 -2.69 -28.90
CA THR A 148 48.12 -2.96 -29.99
C THR A 148 46.99 -3.93 -29.57
N SER A 149 46.92 -4.32 -28.30
CA SER A 149 45.83 -5.16 -27.79
C SER A 149 44.64 -4.32 -27.39
N ASP A 150 43.46 -4.68 -27.90
CA ASP A 150 42.17 -4.02 -27.61
C ASP A 150 41.62 -4.33 -26.19
N SER A 151 42.44 -4.97 -25.34
CA SER A 151 42.05 -5.34 -23.98
C SER A 151 42.35 -4.20 -23.00
N PRO A 152 41.38 -3.78 -22.17
CA PRO A 152 41.58 -2.72 -21.19
C PRO A 152 42.52 -3.17 -20.08
N LYS A 153 43.34 -2.23 -19.57
CA LYS A 153 44.29 -2.44 -18.47
C LYS A 153 43.57 -2.48 -17.12
N ASP A 154 42.59 -1.59 -16.95
CA ASP A 154 41.75 -1.53 -15.77
C ASP A 154 40.38 -0.92 -16.13
N ILE A 155 39.35 -1.34 -15.42
CA ILE A 155 38.01 -0.76 -15.49
C ILE A 155 37.63 -0.29 -14.08
N GLY A 156 37.23 0.97 -13.99
CA GLY A 156 36.82 1.60 -12.75
C GLY A 156 35.51 2.35 -12.85
N ILE A 157 35.00 2.75 -11.70
CA ILE A 157 33.85 3.65 -11.59
C ILE A 157 34.32 4.93 -10.91
N VAL A 158 33.93 6.08 -11.44
CA VAL A 158 34.18 7.41 -10.89
C VAL A 158 32.86 8.04 -10.46
N ILE A 159 32.85 8.65 -9.27
CA ILE A 159 31.72 9.45 -8.76
C ILE A 159 32.31 10.70 -8.10
N GLU A 160 31.77 11.88 -8.42
CA GLU A 160 32.25 13.19 -7.94
C GLU A 160 33.77 13.37 -8.10
N GLY A 161 34.30 12.94 -9.26
CA GLY A 161 35.72 13.01 -9.57
C GLY A 161 36.62 12.07 -8.78
N VAL A 162 36.05 11.17 -7.98
CA VAL A 162 36.79 10.16 -7.22
C VAL A 162 36.60 8.80 -7.87
N GLN A 163 37.71 8.14 -8.22
CA GLN A 163 37.67 6.74 -8.64
C GLN A 163 37.28 5.88 -7.43
N VAL A 164 36.05 5.41 -7.39
CA VAL A 164 35.47 4.68 -6.27
C VAL A 164 35.72 3.18 -6.35
N ILE A 165 35.67 2.60 -7.56
CA ILE A 165 35.95 1.18 -7.79
C ILE A 165 37.09 1.03 -8.80
N THR A 166 37.96 0.05 -8.58
CA THR A 166 39.11 -0.30 -9.44
C THR A 166 39.18 -1.82 -9.60
N GLY A 167 39.81 -2.31 -10.65
CA GLY A 167 40.07 -3.74 -10.84
C GLY A 167 38.84 -4.55 -11.22
N LEU A 168 37.88 -3.96 -11.93
CA LEU A 168 36.76 -4.71 -12.49
C LEU A 168 37.28 -5.58 -13.64
N GLU A 169 37.42 -6.88 -13.42
CA GLU A 169 37.79 -7.83 -14.47
C GLU A 169 36.68 -7.94 -15.54
N VAL A 170 37.07 -8.00 -16.82
CA VAL A 170 36.16 -8.15 -17.99
C VAL A 170 35.47 -9.52 -18.01
N THR A 171 36.04 -10.52 -17.33
CA THR A 171 35.47 -11.85 -17.21
C THR A 171 34.72 -11.96 -15.89
N MET A 172 33.41 -12.19 -15.91
CA MET A 172 32.72 -12.73 -14.74
C MET A 172 33.15 -14.20 -14.58
N PRO A 173 33.96 -14.61 -13.59
CA PRO A 173 34.00 -15.99 -13.21
C PRO A 173 32.79 -16.22 -12.29
N LEU A 174 31.90 -17.12 -12.68
CA LEU A 174 30.84 -17.60 -11.79
C LEU A 174 31.50 -18.12 -10.49
N PRO A 175 31.08 -17.68 -9.29
CA PRO A 175 31.28 -18.49 -8.10
C PRO A 175 30.36 -19.70 -8.23
N ASP A 176 30.96 -20.90 -8.28
CA ASP A 176 30.24 -22.15 -8.07
C ASP A 176 29.48 -22.07 -6.75
N THR A 177 28.17 -21.91 -6.81
CA THR A 177 27.33 -22.14 -5.63
C THR A 177 26.03 -22.83 -6.01
N MET A 178 25.97 -24.09 -5.58
CA MET A 178 24.79 -24.93 -5.45
C MET A 178 23.60 -24.13 -4.92
N PHE A 179 22.48 -24.16 -5.65
CA PHE A 179 21.21 -23.65 -5.16
C PHE A 179 20.81 -24.40 -3.88
N CYS A 180 20.73 -23.69 -2.76
CA CYS A 180 20.04 -24.16 -1.58
C CYS A 180 18.73 -23.37 -1.44
N VAL A 181 17.61 -24.00 -1.78
CA VAL A 181 16.23 -23.45 -1.72
C VAL A 181 15.76 -23.18 -0.27
N GLN A 182 16.63 -23.38 0.73
CA GLN A 182 16.31 -23.39 2.15
C GLN A 182 16.46 -22.05 2.90
N GLN A 183 16.78 -20.92 2.24
CA GLN A 183 17.13 -19.68 2.96
C GLN A 183 16.08 -18.55 2.96
N ILE A 184 15.00 -18.63 2.17
CA ILE A 184 13.85 -17.71 2.30
C ILE A 184 12.75 -18.45 3.05
N ASN A 185 12.73 -18.29 4.37
CA ASN A 185 11.61 -18.78 5.18
C ASN A 185 10.44 -17.80 5.03
N ILE A 186 9.57 -18.01 4.03
CA ILE A 186 8.28 -17.33 3.95
C ILE A 186 7.39 -17.98 5.01
N PRO A 187 6.93 -17.24 6.04
CA PRO A 187 5.99 -17.79 7.00
C PRO A 187 4.77 -18.32 6.24
N PRO A 188 4.34 -19.58 6.48
CA PRO A 188 3.24 -20.18 5.74
C PRO A 188 1.91 -19.40 5.90
N GLU A 189 1.80 -18.55 6.92
CA GLU A 189 0.64 -17.70 7.20
C GLU A 189 0.62 -16.42 6.33
N LEU A 190 1.79 -15.95 5.86
CA LEU A 190 1.90 -14.65 5.19
C LEU A 190 1.03 -14.54 3.92
N PRO A 191 0.99 -15.54 3.01
CA PRO A 191 0.12 -15.48 1.84
C PRO A 191 -1.36 -15.34 2.18
N ASP A 192 -1.82 -16.01 3.24
CA ASP A 192 -3.22 -15.94 3.65
C ASP A 192 -3.55 -14.60 4.30
N ILE A 193 -2.66 -14.06 5.15
CA ILE A 193 -2.80 -12.70 5.71
C ILE A 193 -2.93 -11.66 4.60
N LEU A 194 -2.05 -11.68 3.60
CA LEU A 194 -2.10 -10.74 2.47
C LEU A 194 -3.39 -10.90 1.66
N LYS A 195 -3.85 -12.13 1.45
CA LYS A 195 -5.11 -12.42 0.75
C LYS A 195 -6.32 -11.89 1.51
N GLN A 196 -6.38 -12.12 2.82
CA GLN A 196 -7.46 -11.61 3.68
C GLN A 196 -7.47 -10.09 3.72
N PHE A 197 -6.31 -9.45 3.88
CA PHE A 197 -6.13 -8.01 3.83
C PHE A 197 -6.63 -7.42 2.51
N THR A 198 -6.24 -8.01 1.39
CA THR A 198 -6.64 -7.55 0.04
C THR A 198 -8.16 -7.65 -0.15
N LYS A 199 -8.76 -8.77 0.27
CA LYS A 199 -10.23 -8.94 0.23
C LYS A 199 -10.94 -7.91 1.11
N ALA A 200 -10.40 -7.62 2.29
CA ALA A 200 -10.94 -6.65 3.22
C ALA A 200 -10.89 -5.23 2.64
N ALA A 201 -9.79 -4.85 1.98
CA ALA A 201 -9.64 -3.56 1.30
C ALA A 201 -10.66 -3.41 0.17
N ILE A 202 -10.82 -4.45 -0.67
CA ILE A 202 -11.79 -4.47 -1.77
C ILE A 202 -13.23 -4.28 -1.25
N ARG A 203 -13.60 -4.96 -0.16
CA ARG A 203 -14.93 -4.80 0.44
C ARG A 203 -15.16 -3.41 1.03
N THR A 204 -14.14 -2.86 1.69
CA THR A 204 -14.28 -1.64 2.49
C THR A 204 -14.21 -0.37 1.66
N GLN A 205 -13.44 -0.38 0.56
CA GLN A 205 -13.17 0.78 -0.29
C GLN A 205 -12.71 2.01 0.53
N PRO A 206 -11.65 1.91 1.35
CA PRO A 206 -11.19 3.05 2.14
C PRO A 206 -10.62 4.14 1.23
N HIS A 207 -10.98 5.40 1.49
CA HIS A 207 -10.43 6.56 0.76
C HIS A 207 -8.93 6.74 0.98
N ASP A 208 -8.46 6.43 2.20
CA ASP A 208 -7.04 6.37 2.54
C ASP A 208 -6.66 4.94 2.91
N VAL A 209 -6.05 4.23 1.96
CA VAL A 209 -5.63 2.84 2.14
C VAL A 209 -4.55 2.72 3.21
N LEU A 210 -3.64 3.69 3.35
CA LEU A 210 -2.53 3.62 4.29
C LEU A 210 -3.04 3.73 5.74
N GLN A 211 -3.87 4.75 6.01
CA GLN A 211 -4.48 4.94 7.32
C GLN A 211 -5.35 3.74 7.71
N TRP A 212 -6.18 3.27 6.78
CA TRP A 212 -7.01 2.09 6.99
C TRP A 212 -6.18 0.83 7.23
N SER A 213 -5.07 0.65 6.50
CA SER A 213 -4.16 -0.49 6.68
C SER A 213 -3.54 -0.51 8.07
N ALA A 214 -3.12 0.65 8.58
CA ALA A 214 -2.62 0.76 9.94
C ALA A 214 -3.67 0.32 10.96
N ALA A 215 -4.90 0.83 10.85
CA ALA A 215 -6.00 0.43 11.72
C ALA A 215 -6.33 -1.08 11.61
N TYR A 216 -6.31 -1.63 10.40
CA TYR A 216 -6.54 -3.05 10.13
C TYR A 216 -5.51 -3.94 10.83
N PHE A 217 -4.21 -3.67 10.63
CA PHE A 217 -3.16 -4.49 11.22
C PHE A 217 -3.03 -4.30 12.73
N ILE A 218 -3.32 -3.10 13.26
CA ILE A 218 -3.43 -2.87 14.70
C ILE A 218 -4.55 -3.72 15.29
N ALA A 219 -5.75 -3.68 14.71
CA ALA A 219 -6.88 -4.49 15.17
C ALA A 219 -6.57 -5.99 15.09
N LEU A 220 -5.97 -6.44 13.98
CA LEU A 220 -5.56 -7.83 13.77
C LEU A 220 -4.54 -8.28 14.83
N SER A 221 -3.55 -7.45 15.14
CA SER A 221 -2.52 -7.76 16.14
C SER A 221 -3.07 -7.86 17.57
N LYS A 222 -4.16 -7.12 17.87
CA LYS A 222 -4.84 -7.11 19.17
C LYS A 222 -5.95 -8.17 19.27
N GLY A 223 -6.26 -8.88 18.18
CA GLY A 223 -7.39 -9.80 18.13
C GLY A 223 -8.77 -9.10 18.19
N GLU A 224 -8.81 -7.81 17.84
CA GLU A 224 -10.04 -7.02 17.83
C GLU A 224 -10.84 -7.22 16.53
N THR A 225 -12.13 -6.87 16.56
CA THR A 225 -12.96 -6.85 15.36
C THR A 225 -12.36 -5.89 14.32
N LEU A 226 -12.08 -6.40 13.13
CA LEU A 226 -11.40 -5.65 12.07
C LEU A 226 -12.29 -4.53 11.50
N PRO A 227 -11.72 -3.39 11.06
CA PRO A 227 -12.44 -2.26 10.45
C PRO A 227 -12.85 -2.57 9.00
N VAL A 228 -13.64 -3.62 8.79
CA VAL A 228 -13.94 -4.18 7.46
C VAL A 228 -15.44 -4.29 7.24
N LYS A 229 -15.94 -3.65 6.17
CA LYS A 229 -17.34 -3.83 5.71
C LYS A 229 -17.59 -5.29 5.38
N GLU A 230 -18.78 -5.84 5.67
CA GLU A 230 -19.14 -7.22 5.33
C GLU A 230 -19.19 -7.49 3.81
N ARG A 231 -19.57 -6.47 3.04
CA ARG A 231 -19.72 -6.54 1.59
C ARG A 231 -19.35 -5.19 0.98
N LEU A 232 -19.10 -5.22 -0.33
CA LEU A 232 -18.93 -4.00 -1.11
C LEU A 232 -20.28 -3.29 -1.24
N GLU A 233 -20.30 -2.00 -0.99
CA GLU A 233 -21.46 -1.14 -1.21
C GLU A 233 -21.19 -0.25 -2.43
N MET A 234 -22.12 -0.20 -3.37
CA MET A 234 -22.02 0.75 -4.47
C MET A 234 -22.45 2.14 -3.98
N PRO A 235 -21.72 3.22 -4.32
CA PRO A 235 -22.17 4.58 -4.05
C PRO A 235 -23.54 4.79 -4.71
N VAL A 236 -24.56 5.13 -3.91
CA VAL A 236 -25.89 5.43 -4.44
C VAL A 236 -25.90 6.90 -4.86
N ALA A 237 -26.10 7.17 -6.16
CA ALA A 237 -26.02 8.49 -6.78
C ALA A 237 -27.05 9.54 -6.27
N THR A 238 -27.86 9.21 -5.27
CA THR A 238 -28.97 10.05 -4.76
C THR A 238 -28.70 10.72 -3.42
N GLN A 239 -27.57 10.43 -2.75
CA GLN A 239 -27.25 11.12 -1.50
C GLN A 239 -26.73 12.53 -1.80
N LYS A 240 -27.57 13.54 -1.51
CA LYS A 240 -27.23 14.97 -1.61
C LYS A 240 -26.16 15.42 -0.61
N THR A 241 -25.77 14.54 0.31
CA THR A 241 -24.78 14.77 1.35
C THR A 241 -23.67 13.73 1.23
N ASP A 242 -22.52 14.14 0.70
CA ASP A 242 -21.30 13.34 0.66
C ASP A 242 -20.71 13.24 2.07
N THR A 243 -21.39 12.51 2.95
CA THR A 243 -20.98 12.40 4.35
C THR A 243 -19.83 11.43 4.53
N GLY A 244 -19.51 10.59 3.54
CA GLY A 244 -18.52 9.51 3.64
C GLY A 244 -18.97 8.32 4.52
N LEU A 245 -19.93 8.51 5.43
CA LEU A 245 -20.52 7.45 6.24
C LEU A 245 -21.47 6.59 5.39
N THR A 246 -21.33 5.27 5.50
CA THR A 246 -22.22 4.31 4.85
C THR A 246 -22.83 3.35 5.88
N PRO A 247 -23.96 2.68 5.57
CA PRO A 247 -24.56 1.70 6.46
C PRO A 247 -23.57 0.59 6.87
N GLY A 248 -22.74 0.13 5.93
CA GLY A 248 -21.69 -0.86 6.18
C GLY A 248 -20.57 -0.37 7.09
N LEU A 249 -20.19 0.92 7.04
CA LEU A 249 -19.23 1.50 7.98
C LEU A 249 -19.84 1.62 9.38
N LEU A 250 -21.10 2.07 9.48
CA LEU A 250 -21.81 2.15 10.76
C LEU A 250 -22.02 0.76 11.38
N LYS A 251 -22.33 -0.26 10.58
CA LYS A 251 -22.37 -1.67 11.01
C LYS A 251 -21.01 -2.16 11.49
N THR A 252 -19.93 -1.75 10.84
CA THR A 252 -18.56 -2.09 11.26
C THR A 252 -18.25 -1.48 12.63
N LEU A 253 -18.59 -0.22 12.85
CA LEU A 253 -18.45 0.42 14.17
C LEU A 253 -19.31 -0.28 15.24
N HIS A 254 -20.55 -0.64 14.90
CA HIS A 254 -21.41 -1.38 15.81
C HIS A 254 -20.78 -2.70 16.24
N LYS A 255 -20.20 -3.47 15.32
CA LYS A 255 -19.49 -4.70 15.70
C LYS A 255 -18.24 -4.48 16.55
N GLN A 256 -17.59 -3.33 16.43
CA GLN A 256 -16.41 -2.98 17.22
C GLN A 256 -16.75 -2.49 18.62
N LEU A 257 -17.90 -1.82 18.79
CA LEU A 257 -18.21 -1.06 20.01
C LEU A 257 -19.45 -1.56 20.76
N ALA A 258 -20.31 -2.38 20.16
CA ALA A 258 -21.59 -2.81 20.77
C ALA A 258 -21.45 -3.65 22.04
N GLN A 259 -20.26 -4.20 22.33
CA GLN A 259 -20.02 -4.89 23.59
C GLN A 259 -19.95 -3.94 24.80
N LYS A 260 -19.87 -2.62 24.56
CA LYS A 260 -19.77 -1.59 25.59
C LYS A 260 -21.07 -0.76 25.59
N GLU A 261 -21.65 -0.56 26.77
CA GLU A 261 -22.82 0.33 26.92
C GLU A 261 -22.45 1.80 26.64
N ALA A 262 -21.27 2.21 27.10
CA ALA A 262 -20.71 3.54 26.85
C ALA A 262 -19.25 3.45 26.39
N VAL A 263 -18.90 4.31 25.43
CA VAL A 263 -17.55 4.44 24.87
C VAL A 263 -16.99 5.83 25.13
N THR A 264 -15.67 5.96 25.24
CA THR A 264 -15.06 7.29 25.36
C THR A 264 -14.99 7.99 24.02
N LYS A 265 -14.93 9.33 24.02
CA LYS A 265 -14.81 10.12 22.79
C LYS A 265 -13.50 9.81 22.05
N GLU A 266 -12.44 9.52 22.79
CA GLU A 266 -11.13 9.17 22.25
C GLU A 266 -11.16 7.81 21.53
N GLU A 267 -11.77 6.79 22.14
CA GLU A 267 -11.91 5.46 21.54
C GLU A 267 -12.76 5.53 20.26
N LEU A 268 -13.88 6.25 20.34
CA LEU A 268 -14.76 6.45 19.19
C LEU A 268 -14.03 7.18 18.05
N LEU A 269 -13.26 8.23 18.36
CA LEU A 269 -12.45 8.96 17.39
C LEU A 269 -11.39 8.07 16.74
N GLU A 270 -10.73 7.19 17.51
CA GLU A 270 -9.75 6.24 16.99
C GLU A 270 -10.40 5.28 15.99
N LYS A 271 -11.53 4.66 16.35
CA LYS A 271 -12.26 3.74 15.45
C LYS A 271 -12.81 4.46 14.22
N TRP A 272 -13.33 5.68 14.39
CA TRP A 272 -13.84 6.51 13.30
C TRP A 272 -12.75 6.87 12.29
N LYS A 273 -11.59 7.31 12.76
CA LYS A 273 -10.41 7.56 11.92
C LYS A 273 -9.93 6.29 11.24
N GLY A 274 -9.96 5.14 11.92
CA GLY A 274 -9.59 3.86 11.33
C GLY A 274 -10.46 3.46 10.11
N LEU A 275 -11.67 4.01 10.00
CA LEU A 275 -12.56 3.85 8.85
C LEU A 275 -12.44 4.98 7.80
N CYS A 276 -11.48 5.88 7.98
CA CYS A 276 -11.23 7.02 7.11
C CYS A 276 -12.43 7.96 6.97
N LEU A 277 -13.23 8.08 8.03
CA LEU A 277 -14.40 8.96 8.08
C LEU A 277 -14.00 10.39 8.51
N PRO A 278 -14.65 11.45 7.99
CA PRO A 278 -14.33 12.84 8.33
C PRO A 278 -14.54 13.15 9.82
N LYS A 279 -13.62 13.89 10.42
CA LYS A 279 -13.68 14.23 11.85
C LYS A 279 -14.80 15.21 12.15
N GLU A 280 -15.07 16.12 11.23
CA GLU A 280 -16.11 17.14 11.32
C GLU A 280 -17.50 16.50 11.39
N GLN A 281 -17.70 15.39 10.68
CA GLN A 281 -18.93 14.62 10.73
C GLN A 281 -19.12 13.97 12.10
N LEU A 282 -18.07 13.38 12.68
CA LEU A 282 -18.12 12.82 14.02
C LEU A 282 -18.47 13.90 15.06
N GLU A 283 -17.82 15.06 14.97
CA GLU A 283 -18.07 16.19 15.87
C GLU A 283 -19.52 16.70 15.76
N SER A 284 -20.07 16.76 14.55
CA SER A 284 -21.47 17.14 14.31
C SER A 284 -22.44 16.14 14.96
N ILE A 285 -22.21 14.84 14.80
CA ILE A 285 -23.03 13.80 15.43
C ILE A 285 -22.93 13.85 16.96
N LEU A 286 -21.71 14.05 17.49
CA LEU A 286 -21.49 14.16 18.93
C LEU A 286 -22.14 15.41 19.54
N ALA A 287 -22.13 16.53 18.80
CA ALA A 287 -22.77 17.77 19.22
C ALA A 287 -24.29 17.61 19.30
N LEU A 288 -24.91 16.96 18.30
CA LEU A 288 -26.35 16.67 18.29
C LEU A 288 -26.77 15.86 19.52
N GLY A 289 -26.01 14.81 19.86
CA GLY A 289 -26.34 13.95 21.00
C GLY A 289 -26.05 14.53 22.39
N SER A 290 -25.40 15.70 22.47
CA SER A 290 -25.02 16.35 23.73
C SER A 290 -24.32 15.41 24.74
N PHE A 291 -23.45 14.52 24.24
CA PHE A 291 -22.80 13.51 25.07
C PHE A 291 -21.81 14.14 26.05
N SER A 292 -21.83 13.65 27.30
CA SER A 292 -20.96 14.10 28.39
C SER A 292 -19.55 13.49 28.28
N ALA A 293 -18.99 12.93 29.35
CA ALA A 293 -17.69 12.26 29.32
C ALA A 293 -17.76 10.88 28.63
N GLY A 294 -18.90 10.19 28.72
CA GLY A 294 -19.17 8.93 28.04
C GLY A 294 -20.21 9.10 26.93
N VAL A 295 -20.03 8.36 25.84
CA VAL A 295 -20.96 8.29 24.71
C VAL A 295 -21.73 6.98 24.82
N GLU A 296 -23.02 7.06 25.14
CA GLU A 296 -23.92 5.89 25.12
C GLU A 296 -24.02 5.36 23.69
N TRP A 297 -23.53 4.14 23.45
CA TRP A 297 -23.28 3.64 22.10
C TRP A 297 -24.56 3.58 21.25
N MET A 298 -25.67 3.10 21.81
CA MET A 298 -26.94 2.98 21.07
C MET A 298 -27.54 4.34 20.70
N LYS A 299 -27.34 5.37 21.53
CA LYS A 299 -27.77 6.75 21.21
C LYS A 299 -26.92 7.33 20.08
N PHE A 300 -25.60 7.17 20.14
CA PHE A 300 -24.71 7.57 19.05
C PHE A 300 -25.04 6.83 17.75
N PHE A 301 -25.29 5.52 17.84
CA PHE A 301 -25.71 4.68 16.72
C PHE A 301 -27.00 5.21 16.07
N ALA A 302 -28.01 5.57 16.87
CA ALA A 302 -29.25 6.16 16.37
C ALA A 302 -29.01 7.45 15.57
N LEU A 303 -28.14 8.33 16.06
CA LEU A 303 -27.75 9.56 15.35
C LEU A 303 -26.99 9.26 14.07
N GLY A 304 -26.14 8.22 14.06
CA GLY A 304 -25.49 7.73 12.85
C GLY A 304 -26.50 7.25 11.80
N CYS A 305 -27.55 6.53 12.22
CA CYS A 305 -28.65 6.16 11.34
C CYS A 305 -29.43 7.38 10.83
N SER A 306 -29.63 8.39 11.68
CA SER A 306 -30.27 9.66 11.29
C SER A 306 -29.45 10.41 10.24
N ALA A 307 -28.12 10.48 10.40
CA ALA A 307 -27.23 11.08 9.42
C ALA A 307 -27.26 10.38 8.05
N LEU A 308 -27.62 9.08 8.01
CA LEU A 308 -27.78 8.30 6.78
C LEU A 308 -29.19 8.45 6.15
N GLY A 309 -30.23 8.47 6.97
CA GLY A 309 -31.63 8.43 6.53
C GLY A 309 -32.24 9.82 6.25
N GLY A 310 -31.81 10.84 6.99
CA GLY A 310 -32.35 12.20 6.91
C GLY A 310 -33.70 12.41 7.62
N THR A 311 -34.49 11.36 7.86
CA THR A 311 -35.73 11.40 8.65
C THR A 311 -35.72 10.31 9.72
N ILE A 312 -36.56 10.43 10.77
CA ILE A 312 -36.60 9.42 11.84
C ILE A 312 -36.99 8.04 11.29
N LEU A 313 -38.01 7.96 10.44
CA LEU A 313 -38.46 6.67 9.88
C LEU A 313 -37.41 6.02 8.97
N SER A 314 -36.69 6.81 8.18
CA SER A 314 -35.59 6.29 7.35
C SER A 314 -34.39 5.88 8.20
N ALA A 315 -34.08 6.62 9.26
CA ALA A 315 -33.09 6.22 10.26
C ALA A 315 -33.45 4.88 10.90
N MET A 316 -34.72 4.67 11.26
CA MET A 316 -35.20 3.39 11.80
C MET A 316 -35.10 2.26 10.78
N LYS A 317 -35.34 2.51 9.48
CA LYS A 317 -35.06 1.51 8.42
C LYS A 317 -33.59 1.12 8.40
N GLN A 318 -32.68 2.11 8.44
CA GLN A 318 -31.24 1.86 8.50
C GLN A 318 -30.84 1.06 9.74
N ALA A 319 -31.40 1.40 10.90
CA ALA A 319 -31.17 0.66 12.15
C ALA A 319 -31.60 -0.80 12.02
N CYS A 320 -32.78 -1.07 11.46
CA CYS A 320 -33.26 -2.43 11.19
C CYS A 320 -32.30 -3.20 10.28
N GLU A 321 -31.88 -2.61 9.16
CA GLU A 321 -30.95 -3.25 8.20
C GLU A 321 -29.57 -3.54 8.80
N ILE A 322 -29.09 -2.70 9.73
CA ILE A 322 -27.78 -2.85 10.35
C ILE A 322 -27.81 -3.87 11.50
N LEU A 323 -28.85 -3.84 12.34
CA LEU A 323 -28.95 -4.63 13.58
C LEU A 323 -29.60 -6.01 13.39
N THR A 324 -30.30 -6.23 12.27
CA THR A 324 -30.99 -7.50 12.01
C THR A 324 -30.07 -8.71 12.05
N GLN A 325 -30.59 -9.81 12.57
CA GLN A 325 -29.98 -11.15 12.49
C GLN A 325 -30.60 -12.01 11.37
N ASP A 326 -31.61 -11.49 10.68
CA ASP A 326 -32.20 -12.17 9.53
C ASP A 326 -31.16 -12.38 8.41
N PRO A 327 -31.32 -13.43 7.58
CA PRO A 327 -30.50 -13.60 6.39
C PRO A 327 -30.64 -12.40 5.45
N GLU A 328 -29.61 -12.19 4.65
CA GLU A 328 -29.54 -11.09 3.69
C GLU A 328 -30.73 -11.10 2.71
N GLY A 329 -31.34 -9.92 2.51
CA GLY A 329 -32.59 -9.78 1.74
C GLY A 329 -33.84 -10.22 2.49
N GLY A 330 -33.72 -10.61 3.76
CA GLY A 330 -34.83 -10.91 4.65
C GLY A 330 -35.59 -9.67 5.12
N ALA A 331 -36.49 -9.89 6.09
CA ALA A 331 -37.39 -8.89 6.64
C ALA A 331 -36.71 -7.78 7.48
N ALA A 332 -35.41 -7.91 7.77
CA ALA A 332 -34.65 -6.99 8.60
C ALA A 332 -35.28 -6.78 9.99
N ARG A 333 -35.67 -7.87 10.66
CA ARG A 333 -36.34 -7.82 11.96
C ARG A 333 -35.37 -7.50 13.09
N ILE A 334 -35.82 -6.65 14.02
CA ILE A 334 -35.11 -6.34 15.27
C ILE A 334 -36.06 -6.47 16.47
N PRO A 335 -35.53 -6.70 17.70
CA PRO A 335 -36.34 -6.69 18.91
C PRO A 335 -37.08 -5.36 19.11
N TYR A 336 -38.34 -5.43 19.55
CA TYR A 336 -39.16 -4.23 19.78
C TYR A 336 -38.54 -3.29 20.80
N ASP A 337 -37.95 -3.79 21.89
CA ASP A 337 -37.32 -2.94 22.91
C ASP A 337 -36.17 -2.09 22.32
N THR A 338 -35.40 -2.68 21.41
CA THR A 338 -34.36 -1.95 20.67
C THR A 338 -34.99 -0.89 19.77
N PHE A 339 -36.03 -1.23 19.01
CA PHE A 339 -36.75 -0.26 18.16
C PHE A 339 -37.30 0.91 18.99
N LEU A 340 -37.99 0.60 20.10
CA LEU A 340 -38.56 1.54 21.05
C LEU A 340 -37.51 2.52 21.56
N SER A 341 -36.39 2.00 22.08
CA SER A 341 -35.32 2.85 22.64
C SER A 341 -34.73 3.83 21.62
N LEU A 342 -34.52 3.38 20.37
CA LEU A 342 -33.94 4.20 19.31
C LEU A 342 -34.93 5.24 18.78
N TYR A 343 -36.18 4.82 18.51
CA TYR A 343 -37.22 5.71 17.99
C TYR A 343 -37.55 6.82 19.00
N THR A 344 -37.79 6.44 20.27
CA THR A 344 -38.08 7.40 21.33
C THR A 344 -36.93 8.38 21.50
N TYR A 345 -35.68 7.93 21.48
CA TYR A 345 -34.53 8.83 21.57
C TYR A 345 -34.47 9.85 20.42
N LEU A 346 -34.64 9.39 19.17
CA LEU A 346 -34.62 10.28 18.00
C LEU A 346 -35.78 11.27 17.99
N ALA A 347 -37.00 10.81 18.32
CA ALA A 347 -38.18 11.67 18.36
C ALA A 347 -38.09 12.76 19.44
N HIS A 348 -37.54 12.42 20.62
CA HIS A 348 -37.29 13.42 21.66
C HIS A 348 -36.21 14.44 21.27
N LEU A 349 -35.21 14.01 20.50
CA LEU A 349 -34.11 14.87 20.07
C LEU A 349 -34.52 15.83 18.94
N ASP A 350 -35.44 15.38 18.09
CA ASP A 350 -36.09 16.19 17.05
C ASP A 350 -36.98 17.28 17.67
N GLY A 351 -37.75 16.94 18.72
CA GLY A 351 -38.50 17.88 19.54
C GLY A 351 -39.76 18.46 18.88
N GLU A 352 -40.01 18.14 17.61
CA GLU A 352 -41.20 18.57 16.87
C GLU A 352 -42.40 17.61 17.07
N ILE A 353 -42.14 16.36 17.46
CA ILE A 353 -43.17 15.32 17.65
C ILE A 353 -43.70 15.33 19.09
N PRO A 354 -45.01 15.59 19.32
CA PRO A 354 -45.64 15.50 20.63
C PRO A 354 -45.54 14.11 21.28
N LEU A 355 -45.47 14.05 22.61
CA LEU A 355 -45.35 12.79 23.36
C LEU A 355 -46.53 11.83 23.11
N ASP A 356 -47.74 12.35 22.97
CA ASP A 356 -48.94 11.58 22.67
C ASP A 356 -48.92 10.97 21.26
N GLU A 357 -48.29 11.64 20.30
CA GLU A 357 -48.07 11.09 18.96
C GLU A 357 -47.01 9.98 18.97
N ILE A 358 -45.94 10.16 19.74
CA ILE A 358 -44.90 9.12 19.95
C ILE A 358 -45.54 7.87 20.57
N ASP A 359 -46.27 8.04 21.68
CA ASP A 359 -46.93 6.94 22.38
C ASP A 359 -48.01 6.28 21.51
N GLY A 360 -48.80 7.06 20.77
CA GLY A 360 -49.80 6.57 19.83
C GLY A 360 -49.18 5.76 18.70
N PHE A 361 -48.07 6.22 18.14
CA PHE A 361 -47.33 5.49 17.12
C PHE A 361 -46.77 4.16 17.66
N LEU A 362 -46.15 4.18 18.83
CA LEU A 362 -45.60 2.98 19.47
C LEU A 362 -46.69 1.97 19.84
N ALA A 363 -47.84 2.44 20.35
CA ALA A 363 -49.01 1.60 20.63
C ALA A 363 -49.57 0.97 19.36
N SER A 364 -49.60 1.71 18.24
CA SER A 364 -50.06 1.17 16.96
C SER A 364 -49.19 0.03 16.42
N LEU A 365 -47.93 -0.08 16.87
CA LEU A 365 -47.03 -1.18 16.48
C LEU A 365 -47.21 -2.44 17.34
N GLN A 366 -47.83 -2.34 18.53
CA GLN A 366 -47.93 -3.47 19.47
C GLN A 366 -48.65 -4.68 18.88
N GLU A 367 -49.72 -4.48 18.11
CA GLU A 367 -50.43 -5.59 17.47
C GLU A 367 -49.55 -6.34 16.45
N ASP A 368 -48.71 -5.61 15.71
CA ASP A 368 -47.75 -6.22 14.78
C ASP A 368 -46.63 -6.93 15.56
N VAL A 369 -46.15 -6.36 16.66
CA VAL A 369 -45.12 -6.92 17.54
C VAL A 369 -45.58 -8.24 18.16
N GLU A 370 -46.79 -8.29 18.69
CA GLU A 370 -47.39 -9.50 19.26
C GLU A 370 -47.49 -10.61 18.20
N ARG A 371 -48.01 -10.27 17.00
CA ARG A 371 -48.11 -11.22 15.87
C ARG A 371 -46.74 -11.71 15.39
N GLN A 372 -45.68 -10.93 15.59
CA GLN A 372 -44.32 -11.23 15.14
C GLN A 372 -43.40 -11.73 16.28
N GLY A 373 -43.95 -12.05 17.45
CA GLY A 373 -43.19 -12.63 18.56
C GLY A 373 -42.19 -11.66 19.20
N GLY A 374 -42.55 -10.39 19.37
CA GLY A 374 -41.69 -9.38 19.99
C GLY A 374 -40.74 -8.67 19.03
N MET A 375 -40.89 -8.88 17.72
CA MET A 375 -40.03 -8.32 16.67
C MET A 375 -40.74 -7.25 15.85
N VAL A 376 -39.96 -6.29 15.32
CA VAL A 376 -40.41 -5.26 14.36
C VAL A 376 -39.57 -5.32 13.09
N GLN A 377 -40.20 -5.09 11.95
CA GLN A 377 -39.57 -4.97 10.63
C GLN A 377 -39.94 -3.64 9.96
N PRO A 378 -39.14 -3.17 8.97
CA PRO A 378 -39.41 -1.94 8.21
C PRO A 378 -40.83 -1.80 7.68
N SER A 379 -41.45 -2.88 7.21
CA SER A 379 -42.81 -2.85 6.65
C SER A 379 -43.90 -2.50 7.68
N ASN A 380 -43.66 -2.69 8.98
CA ASN A 380 -44.63 -2.35 10.03
C ASN A 380 -44.83 -0.83 10.18
N PHE A 381 -43.76 -0.04 9.96
CA PHE A 381 -43.77 1.41 10.18
C PHE A 381 -43.59 2.23 8.90
N ALA A 382 -43.13 1.63 7.79
CA ALA A 382 -42.90 2.31 6.53
C ALA A 382 -44.03 2.16 5.50
N GLY A 383 -45.12 1.47 5.84
CA GLY A 383 -46.21 1.18 4.93
C GLY A 383 -47.12 2.39 4.65
N PRO A 384 -47.79 2.43 3.48
CA PRO A 384 -48.65 3.55 3.08
C PRO A 384 -49.83 3.84 4.02
N LYS A 385 -50.19 2.89 4.89
CA LYS A 385 -51.23 3.08 5.93
C LYS A 385 -50.80 4.02 7.07
N ARG A 386 -49.50 4.29 7.25
CA ARG A 386 -48.96 5.04 8.39
C ARG A 386 -48.13 6.28 8.01
N VAL A 387 -47.77 6.43 6.72
CA VAL A 387 -47.03 7.60 6.19
C VAL A 387 -47.86 8.89 6.21
N VAL A 388 -49.20 8.79 6.22
CA VAL A 388 -50.10 9.95 6.10
C VAL A 388 -50.10 10.88 7.33
N ILE A 389 -49.43 10.52 8.42
CA ILE A 389 -49.49 11.26 9.70
C ILE A 389 -48.19 12.05 9.99
N PHE A 390 -47.08 11.79 9.29
CA PHE A 390 -45.74 12.23 9.73
C PHE A 390 -44.83 12.81 8.64
N ASP A 391 -45.41 13.45 7.61
CA ASP A 391 -44.67 14.32 6.66
C ASP A 391 -45.10 15.78 6.82
#